data_AF-A0A7W6KD12-F1
#
_entry.id   AF-A0A7W6KD12-F1
#
_cell.length_a   1.000
_cell.length_b   1.000
_cell.length_c   1.000
_cell.angle_alpha   90.00
_cell.angle_beta   90.00
_cell.angle_gamma   90.00
#
_symmetry.space_group_name_H-M   'P 1'
#
loop_
_entity.id
_entity.type
_entity.pdbx_description
1 polymer ?
#
loop_
_entity_poly.entity_id
_entity_poly.type
_entity_poly.pdbx_seq_one_letter_code
_entity_poly.pdbx_strand_id
1 'polypeptide(L)' 'MIDDRIKNFVGFKGRPLLFTSPHNLLITQYERVNTWEEVAGLLL' A
#
# COMPACT_ATOMS: atom_id res chain seq x y z
N MET A 1 -6.38 3.85 -2.09
CA MET A 1 -6.58 2.40 -2.25
C MET A 1 -5.54 1.68 -1.44
N ILE A 2 -5.91 0.63 -0.71
CA ILE A 2 -4.98 -0.21 0.04
C ILE A 2 -4.94 -1.56 -0.68
N ASP A 3 -3.77 -1.97 -1.17
CA ASP A 3 -3.61 -3.19 -1.97
C ASP A 3 -2.18 -3.72 -1.85
N ASP A 4 -1.97 -5.02 -2.04
CA ASP A 4 -0.65 -5.65 -2.03
C ASP A 4 -0.02 -5.76 -3.43
N ARG A 5 -0.79 -5.45 -4.48
CA ARG A 5 -0.38 -5.55 -5.89
C ARG A 5 -0.28 -4.18 -6.56
N ILE A 6 0.96 -3.78 -6.85
CA ILE A 6 1.29 -2.50 -7.49
C ILE A 6 0.64 -2.28 -8.86
N LYS A 7 0.27 -3.34 -9.57
CA LYS A 7 -0.42 -3.23 -10.87
C LYS A 7 -1.78 -2.54 -10.75
N ASN A 8 -2.42 -2.65 -9.58
CA ASN A 8 -3.72 -2.00 -9.32
C ASN A 8 -3.53 -0.48 -9.10
N PHE A 9 -2.33 -0.03 -8.75
CA PHE A 9 -2.02 1.40 -8.59
C PHE A 9 -1.88 2.14 -9.91
N VAL A 10 -1.59 1.43 -11.00
CA VAL A 10 -1.40 2.03 -12.32
C VAL A 10 -2.70 2.69 -12.77
N GLY A 11 -2.67 4.02 -12.93
CA GLY A 11 -3.84 4.81 -13.32
C GLY A 11 -4.82 5.15 -12.19
N PHE A 12 -4.57 4.69 -10.96
CA PHE A 12 -5.34 5.12 -9.80
C PHE A 12 -5.02 6.57 -9.45
N LYS A 13 -6.04 7.44 -9.43
CA LYS A 13 -5.87 8.89 -9.21
C LYS A 13 -5.83 9.33 -7.74
N GLY A 14 -6.14 8.43 -6.81
CA GLY A 14 -6.11 8.72 -5.36
C GLY A 14 -4.78 8.34 -4.70
N ARG A 15 -4.72 8.38 -3.36
CA ARG A 15 -3.56 7.93 -2.57
C ARG A 15 -3.47 6.39 -2.54
N PRO A 16 -2.44 5.76 -3.14
CA PRO A 16 -2.20 4.33 -2.97
C PRO A 16 -1.42 4.07 -1.67
N LEU A 17 -1.81 3.03 -0.93
CA LEU A 17 -1.08 2.48 0.21
C LEU A 17 -0.74 1.02 -0.13
N LEU A 18 0.55 0.70 -0.21
CA LEU A 18 1.06 -0.64 -0.47
C LEU A 18 1.04 -1.45 0.83
N PHE A 19 0.16 -2.42 0.90
CA PHE A 19 0.14 -3.36 2.02
C PHE A 19 1.27 -4.38 1.87
N THR A 20 2.05 -4.58 2.93
CA THR A 20 3.24 -5.44 2.88
C THR A 20 2.89 -6.91 2.67
N SER A 21 3.56 -7.54 1.71
CA SER A 21 3.47 -8.97 1.41
C SER A 21 4.82 -9.47 0.88
N PRO A 22 5.19 -10.76 1.04
CA PRO A 22 6.52 -11.26 0.69
C PRO A 22 6.98 -10.91 -0.74
N HIS A 23 6.07 -10.92 -1.72
CA HIS A 23 6.39 -10.66 -3.13
C HIS A 23 6.61 -9.17 -3.46
N ASN A 24 6.31 -8.25 -2.55
CA ASN A 24 6.42 -6.81 -2.80
C ASN A 24 7.48 -6.11 -1.94
N LEU A 25 8.27 -6.84 -1.13
CA LEU A 25 9.24 -6.27 -0.17
C LEU A 25 10.29 -5.36 -0.82
N LEU A 26 10.72 -5.65 -2.04
CA LEU A 26 11.73 -4.87 -2.75
C LEU A 26 11.16 -3.60 -3.41
N ILE A 27 9.85 -3.39 -3.34
CA ILE A 27 9.21 -2.19 -3.90
C ILE A 27 9.27 -1.05 -2.88
N THR A 28 9.92 0.05 -3.26
CA THR A 28 10.13 1.23 -2.40
C THR A 28 9.44 2.49 -2.93
N GLN A 29 8.74 2.40 -4.07
CA GLN A 29 8.16 3.56 -4.78
C GLN A 29 6.80 4.01 -4.24
N TYR A 30 6.20 3.26 -3.32
CA TYR A 30 4.86 3.54 -2.78
C TYR A 30 4.93 3.71 -1.28
N GLU A 31 4.05 4.56 -0.76
CA GLU A 31 3.77 4.62 0.66
C GLU A 31 3.31 3.24 1.14
N ARG A 32 3.97 2.72 2.18
CA ARG A 32 3.83 1.33 2.62
C ARG A 32 3.24 1.27 4.02
N VAL A 33 2.34 0.32 4.22
CA VAL A 33 1.80 -0.08 5.52
C VAL A 33 2.05 -1.57 5.73
N ASN A 34 2.45 -1.93 6.93
CA ASN A 34 2.81 -3.30 7.32
C ASN A 34 1.70 -4.02 8.07
N THR A 35 0.81 -3.26 8.73
CA THR A 35 -0.25 -3.82 9.56
C THR A 35 -1.55 -3.04 9.41
N TRP A 36 -2.65 -3.61 9.91
CA TRP A 36 -3.95 -2.95 9.94
C TRP A 36 -4.00 -1.82 10.97
N GLU A 37 -3.21 -1.89 12.04
CA GLU A 37 -3.07 -0.82 13.03
C GLU A 37 -2.43 0.43 12.41
N GLU A 38 -1.41 0.25 11.55
CA GLU A 38 -0.84 1.37 10.79
C GLU A 38 -1.88 1.98 9.83
N VAL A 39 -2.69 1.15 9.17
CA VAL A 39 -3.80 1.63 8.32
C VAL A 39 -4.80 2.44 9.14
N ALA A 40 -5.20 1.94 10.31
CA ALA A 40 -6.12 2.62 11.20
C ALA A 40 -5.56 3.98 11.63
N GLY A 41 -4.29 4.06 12.03
CA GLY A 41 -3.65 5.32 12.42
C GLY A 41 -3.55 6.37 11.30
N LEU A 42 -3.69 5.97 10.03
CA LEU A 42 -3.69 6.88 8.89
C LEU A 42 -5.07 7.37 8.48
N LEU A 43 -6.14 6.61 8.79
CA LEU A 43 -7.46 6.78 8.16
C LEU A 43 -8.63 6.94 9.13
N LEU A 44 -8.45 6.66 10.42
CA LEU A 44 -9.46 6.80 11.47
C LEU A 44 -9.07 7.90 12.45
#